data_AF-A0A969LAQ7-F1
#
_entry.id   AF-A0A969LAQ7-F1
#
_cell.length_a   1.000
_cell.length_b   1.000
_cell.length_c   1.000
_cell.angle_alpha   90.00
_cell.angle_beta   90.00
_cell.angle_gamma   90.00
#
_symmetry.space_group_name_H-M   'P 1'
#
loop_
_entity.id
_entity.type
_entity.pdbx_description
1 polymer ?
#
loop_
_entity_poly.entity_id
_entity_poly.type
_entity_poly.pdbx_seq_one_letter_code
_entity_poly.pdbx_strand_id
1 'polypeptide(L)'
;MEAVLPVDAPILKKNDAMLSGMAHKAPIMPVTINDLLFMFPSRLSFRPLIQKLQKVVAQPQVHQNILLAEEVLTRLQAVPALMEVIDDLSLLDEHASLISILMSTVFPVASSDAELRAAVVPFHMKPFFATPGFAELITLSEDEHPQILNYSEGEMCYFKMVMAYHLILNHVYGLNSEPQFPPVFTLPDPRDGLNRHYQLNLNHGFTEIKTLREPATYSPEKLEYFRKNMHNLELMRKYFPPENFEFQGFTLINLIDITEQKVLSSLKDELLERDALISDRYFKNIQDRMRDLLRLPALRLGLAAFNSNQNPWQSKAPAIWNSFVFQKGQVETSVMYQGCIYDQTLQRRQPYVVEDLENYDKKTQVEEALRSQGVKSLLVAPLIYNDELVGILELGSSKTGDLDAYSLSKLMQVLPLFSLAVKRSIENVINEVERIKQKELRPFILLWPGNSMR
;
A
#
# COMPACT_ATOMS: atom_id res chain seq x y z
N MET A 1 -55.55 -35.67 31.66
CA MET A 1 -55.51 -34.20 31.79
C MET A 1 -54.15 -33.79 31.27
N GLU A 2 -53.89 -33.81 29.96
CA GLU A 2 -54.48 -32.94 28.93
C GLU A 2 -54.52 -31.47 29.35
N ALA A 3 -53.58 -30.70 28.83
CA ALA A 3 -53.87 -29.46 28.12
C ALA A 3 -52.69 -29.16 27.18
N VAL A 4 -53.01 -29.17 25.88
CA VAL A 4 -52.13 -28.90 24.74
C VAL A 4 -52.30 -27.43 24.34
N LEU A 5 -51.23 -26.85 23.77
CA LEU A 5 -51.16 -25.87 22.66
C LEU A 5 -50.55 -24.49 23.02
N PRO A 6 -49.93 -23.76 22.05
CA PRO A 6 -49.38 -24.18 20.77
C PRO A 6 -47.92 -23.73 20.52
N VAL A 7 -47.31 -24.42 19.56
CA VAL A 7 -46.02 -24.15 18.94
C VAL A 7 -46.24 -23.16 17.80
N ASP A 8 -45.58 -22.00 17.86
CA ASP A 8 -45.25 -21.18 16.69
C ASP A 8 -43.98 -20.37 17.02
N ALA A 9 -42.84 -20.88 16.57
CA ALA A 9 -41.58 -20.15 16.54
C ALA A 9 -41.04 -20.18 15.10
N PRO A 10 -40.82 -19.02 14.45
CA PRO A 10 -40.22 -18.99 13.13
C PRO A 10 -38.73 -19.34 13.23
N ILE A 11 -38.35 -20.24 12.35
CA ILE A 11 -37.01 -20.75 12.09
C ILE A 11 -36.08 -19.59 11.72
N LEU A 12 -35.15 -19.24 12.62
CA LEU A 12 -33.93 -18.52 12.27
C LEU A 12 -32.80 -19.52 12.17
N LYS A 13 -32.45 -19.83 10.91
CA LYS A 13 -31.33 -20.69 10.51
C LYS A 13 -30.05 -20.29 11.25
N LYS A 14 -29.44 -21.26 11.92
CA LYS A 14 -28.06 -21.20 12.40
C LYS A 14 -27.18 -21.96 11.40
N ASN A 15 -25.97 -21.43 11.22
CA ASN A 15 -24.80 -22.02 10.55
C ASN A 15 -24.67 -21.73 9.05
N ASP A 16 -23.82 -20.77 8.72
CA ASP A 16 -22.45 -21.11 8.30
C ASP A 16 -21.48 -19.97 8.67
N ALA A 17 -20.57 -20.29 9.60
CA ALA A 17 -19.34 -19.56 9.82
C ALA A 17 -18.20 -20.45 9.31
N MET A 18 -17.31 -19.90 8.48
CA MET A 18 -15.86 -20.16 8.40
C MET A 18 -15.32 -19.38 7.18
N LEU A 19 -14.78 -18.17 7.40
CA LEU A 19 -13.36 -17.90 7.69
C LEU A 19 -12.48 -17.90 6.43
N SER A 20 -12.39 -16.73 5.77
CA SER A 20 -11.13 -16.20 5.21
C SER A 20 -11.34 -14.72 4.85
N GLY A 21 -10.40 -13.85 5.22
CA GLY A 21 -10.46 -12.42 4.93
C GLY A 21 -10.67 -11.51 6.13
N MET A 22 -9.95 -11.71 7.24
CA MET A 22 -9.79 -10.67 8.25
C MET A 22 -8.69 -9.69 7.83
N ALA A 23 -9.02 -8.79 6.91
CA ALA A 23 -8.52 -7.43 7.04
C ALA A 23 -9.30 -6.82 8.20
N HIS A 24 -8.63 -6.37 9.26
CA HIS A 24 -9.26 -5.68 10.38
C HIS A 24 -9.90 -4.37 9.91
N LYS A 25 -11.13 -4.45 9.36
CA LYS A 25 -12.05 -3.31 9.33
C LYS A 25 -12.62 -3.19 10.74
N ALA A 26 -12.27 -2.12 11.43
CA ALA A 26 -12.95 -1.69 12.65
C ALA A 26 -14.48 -1.67 12.39
N PRO A 27 -15.32 -2.05 13.38
CA PRO A 27 -16.76 -2.05 13.20
C PRO A 27 -17.24 -0.64 12.83
N ILE A 28 -17.77 -0.51 11.62
CA ILE A 28 -18.34 0.73 11.08
C ILE A 28 -19.62 1.00 11.88
N MET A 29 -19.58 2.00 12.77
CA MET A 29 -20.76 2.55 13.46
C MET A 29 -21.36 3.71 12.63
N PRO A 30 -22.68 3.98 12.77
CA PRO A 30 -23.47 4.78 11.83
C PRO A 30 -23.41 6.28 12.14
N VAL A 31 -22.22 6.85 12.24
CA VAL A 31 -22.05 8.27 11.94
C VAL A 31 -21.70 8.31 10.46
N THR A 32 -22.43 9.05 9.63
CA THR A 32 -22.01 9.29 8.24
C THR A 32 -20.62 9.91 8.32
N ILE A 33 -19.60 9.09 8.03
CA ILE A 33 -18.18 9.45 8.17
C ILE A 33 -17.87 10.75 7.39
N ASN A 34 -18.66 11.02 6.36
CA ASN A 34 -18.58 12.19 5.49
C ASN A 34 -18.95 13.54 6.12
N ASP A 35 -19.62 13.59 7.28
CA ASP A 35 -20.02 14.87 7.93
C ASP A 35 -19.11 15.25 9.13
N LEU A 36 -18.04 14.49 9.37
CA LEU A 36 -17.10 14.76 10.46
C LEU A 36 -16.17 15.92 10.11
N LEU A 37 -16.22 16.96 10.92
CA LEU A 37 -15.25 18.05 10.93
C LEU A 37 -14.32 17.92 12.13
N PHE A 38 -13.05 18.29 11.94
CA PHE A 38 -12.09 18.35 13.03
C PHE A 38 -12.36 19.60 13.89
N MET A 39 -12.63 19.40 15.18
CA MET A 39 -13.19 20.46 16.04
C MET A 39 -12.21 21.03 17.09
N PHE A 40 -10.97 20.54 17.14
CA PHE A 40 -10.01 21.04 18.12
C PHE A 40 -9.24 22.24 17.57
N PRO A 41 -9.24 23.38 18.29
CA PRO A 41 -8.33 24.48 18.00
C PRO A 41 -6.89 23.98 17.95
N SER A 42 -6.20 24.27 16.84
CA SER A 42 -4.79 23.91 16.64
C SER A 42 -4.04 25.14 16.16
N ARG A 43 -2.99 25.52 16.88
CA ARG A 43 -2.21 26.72 16.60
C ARG A 43 -0.72 26.40 16.52
N LEU A 44 -0.02 27.09 15.62
CA LEU A 44 1.43 26.95 15.52
C LEU A 44 2.10 27.62 16.73
N SER A 45 3.09 26.94 17.30
CA SER A 45 4.01 27.58 18.24
C SER A 45 5.37 26.88 18.21
N PHE A 46 6.44 27.65 18.27
CA PHE A 46 7.79 27.09 18.42
C PHE A 46 8.20 26.91 19.89
N ARG A 47 7.37 27.36 20.84
CA ARG A 47 7.64 27.31 22.27
C ARG A 47 8.12 25.93 22.77
N PRO A 48 7.52 24.77 22.38
CA PRO A 48 7.99 23.47 22.82
C PRO A 48 9.42 23.14 22.33
N LEU A 49 9.78 23.58 21.12
CA LEU A 49 11.13 23.44 20.58
C LEU A 49 12.10 24.39 21.28
N ILE A 50 11.71 25.65 21.47
CA ILE A 50 12.50 26.67 22.17
C ILE A 50 12.86 26.21 23.58
N GLN A 51 11.90 25.67 24.35
CA GLN A 51 12.17 25.12 25.68
C GLN A 51 13.17 23.97 25.66
N LYS A 52 13.13 23.10 24.63
CA LYS A 52 14.13 22.04 24.48
C LYS A 52 15.51 22.60 24.15
N LEU A 53 15.60 23.59 23.27
CA LEU A 53 16.87 24.26 22.96
C LEU A 53 17.46 24.96 24.19
N GLN A 54 16.62 25.62 24.99
CA GLN A 54 17.06 26.22 26.27
C GLN A 54 17.63 25.17 27.23
N LYS A 55 17.02 23.98 27.32
CA LYS A 55 17.55 22.85 28.11
C LYS A 55 18.88 22.36 27.57
N VAL A 56 19.03 22.28 26.24
CA VAL A 56 20.29 21.91 25.57
C VAL A 56 21.43 22.85 25.97
N VAL A 57 21.18 24.17 25.90
CA VAL A 57 22.16 25.20 26.29
C VAL A 57 22.49 25.14 27.78
N ALA A 58 21.50 24.86 28.63
CA ALA A 58 21.71 24.73 30.07
C ALA A 58 22.52 23.48 30.48
N GLN A 59 22.73 22.52 29.57
CA GLN A 59 23.43 21.26 29.85
C GLN A 59 24.60 21.03 28.88
N PRO A 60 25.63 21.90 28.90
CA PRO A 60 26.70 21.88 27.90
C PRO A 60 27.60 20.64 27.96
N GLN A 61 27.56 19.89 29.07
CA GLN A 61 28.31 18.66 29.25
C GLN A 61 27.66 17.45 28.54
N VAL A 62 26.38 17.56 28.16
CA VAL A 62 25.55 16.44 27.66
C VAL A 62 25.29 16.54 26.16
N HIS A 63 25.26 17.75 25.61
CA HIS A 63 24.83 18.00 24.24
C HIS A 63 25.94 18.60 23.38
N GLN A 64 26.04 18.14 22.13
CA GLN A 64 27.10 18.58 21.20
C GLN A 64 26.70 19.79 20.34
N ASN A 65 25.41 20.10 20.23
CA ASN A 65 24.86 21.13 19.32
C ASN A 65 24.58 22.47 20.00
N ILE A 66 25.35 22.83 21.03
CA ILE A 66 25.09 24.01 21.87
C ILE A 66 25.17 25.31 21.06
N LEU A 67 26.21 25.46 20.24
CA LEU A 67 26.45 26.69 19.46
C LEU A 67 25.28 27.01 18.52
N LEU A 68 24.72 26.00 17.87
CA LEU A 68 23.54 26.17 17.02
C LEU A 68 22.31 26.57 17.85
N ALA A 69 22.11 25.94 19.01
CA ALA A 69 21.00 26.24 19.89
C ALA A 69 21.08 27.68 20.44
N GLU A 70 22.27 28.14 20.84
CA GLU A 70 22.50 29.51 21.31
C GLU A 70 22.21 30.54 20.21
N GLU A 71 22.76 30.34 19.01
CA GLU A 71 22.54 31.23 17.87
C GLU A 71 21.06 31.35 17.51
N VAL A 72 20.33 30.22 17.46
CA VAL A 72 18.89 30.20 17.20
C VAL A 72 18.13 30.99 18.27
N LEU A 73 18.43 30.76 19.55
CA LEU A 73 17.76 31.45 20.66
C LEU A 73 18.04 32.96 20.63
N THR A 74 19.27 33.38 20.32
CA THR A 74 19.61 34.81 20.18
C THR A 74 18.85 35.47 19.04
N ARG A 75 18.73 34.82 17.88
CA ARG A 75 17.95 35.37 16.77
C ARG A 75 16.45 35.44 17.06
N LEU A 76 15.90 34.44 17.77
CA LEU A 76 14.49 34.45 18.18
C LEU A 76 14.16 35.60 19.14
N GLN A 77 15.11 36.03 20.00
CA GLN A 77 14.90 37.20 20.86
C GLN A 77 14.68 38.50 20.06
N ALA A 78 15.25 38.61 18.85
CA ALA A 78 15.03 39.75 17.96
C ALA A 78 13.65 39.72 17.28
N VAL A 79 12.94 38.59 17.32
CA VAL A 79 11.60 38.42 16.73
C VAL A 79 10.63 37.79 17.75
N PRO A 80 10.18 38.55 18.78
CA PRO A 80 9.36 38.00 19.86
C PRO A 80 8.06 37.35 19.39
N ALA A 81 7.51 37.77 18.24
CA ALA A 81 6.31 37.18 17.65
C ALA A 81 6.46 35.68 17.36
N LEU A 82 7.67 35.18 17.05
CA LEU A 82 7.93 33.76 16.81
C LEU A 82 8.10 32.94 18.10
N MET A 83 8.20 33.59 19.26
CA MET A 83 8.31 32.92 20.56
C MET A 83 6.94 32.65 21.21
N GLU A 84 5.89 33.32 20.72
CA GLU A 84 4.51 33.15 21.16
C GLU A 84 3.76 32.16 20.26
N VAL A 85 2.43 32.12 20.42
CA VAL A 85 1.55 31.41 19.50
C VAL A 85 1.41 32.23 18.20
N ILE A 86 1.55 31.56 17.06
CA ILE A 86 1.55 32.18 15.74
C ILE A 86 0.16 32.00 15.10
N ASP A 87 -0.60 33.09 15.05
CA ASP A 87 -1.92 33.14 14.43
C ASP A 87 -1.85 33.51 12.94
N ASP A 88 -0.89 34.35 12.54
CA ASP A 88 -0.63 34.74 11.14
C ASP A 88 0.57 33.98 10.58
N LEU A 89 0.30 33.02 9.69
CA LEU A 89 1.35 32.19 9.08
C LEU A 89 2.22 32.96 8.07
N SER A 90 1.81 34.15 7.61
CA SER A 90 2.65 34.97 6.71
C SER A 90 3.96 35.42 7.37
N LEU A 91 4.01 35.45 8.70
CA LEU A 91 5.24 35.69 9.49
C LEU A 91 6.33 34.64 9.21
N LEU A 92 5.95 33.43 8.81
CA LEU A 92 6.92 32.39 8.46
C LEU A 92 7.66 32.73 7.17
N ASP A 93 6.96 33.32 6.20
CA ASP A 93 7.54 33.74 4.93
C ASP A 93 8.44 34.98 5.11
N GLU A 94 7.98 35.95 5.93
CA GLU A 94 8.77 37.15 6.28
C GLU A 94 10.10 36.77 6.96
N HIS A 95 10.10 35.73 7.79
CA HIS A 95 11.26 35.27 8.54
C HIS A 95 11.80 33.91 8.07
N ALA A 96 11.63 33.57 6.79
CA ALA A 96 11.96 32.25 6.24
C ALA A 96 13.40 31.78 6.55
N SER A 97 14.37 32.71 6.55
CA SER A 97 15.76 32.38 6.89
C SER A 97 15.93 31.93 8.35
N LEU A 98 15.26 32.58 9.30
CA LEU A 98 15.27 32.20 10.70
C LEU A 98 14.52 30.88 10.94
N ILE A 99 13.37 30.70 10.27
CA ILE A 99 12.64 29.43 10.32
C ILE A 99 13.51 28.28 9.80
N SER A 100 14.23 28.48 8.69
CA SER A 100 15.15 27.46 8.16
C SER A 100 16.22 27.04 9.17
N ILE A 101 16.86 28.00 9.86
CA ILE A 101 17.88 27.73 10.88
C ILE A 101 17.26 27.07 12.12
N LEU A 102 16.07 27.50 12.54
CA LEU A 102 15.35 26.86 13.64
C LEU A 102 15.04 25.40 13.30
N MET A 103 14.53 25.15 12.10
CA MET A 103 14.15 23.81 11.65
C MET A 103 15.36 22.91 11.42
N SER A 104 16.55 23.44 11.12
CA SER A 104 17.78 22.62 11.02
C SER A 104 18.18 21.97 12.35
N THR A 105 17.63 22.43 13.48
CA THR A 105 17.80 21.75 14.79
C THR A 105 17.02 20.43 14.89
N VAL A 106 16.02 20.24 14.03
CA VAL A 106 15.11 19.07 14.02
C VAL A 106 15.25 18.25 12.72
N PHE A 107 15.71 18.89 11.64
CA PHE A 107 15.91 18.34 10.31
C PHE A 107 17.40 18.41 9.97
N PRO A 108 18.17 17.31 10.14
CA PRO A 108 19.58 17.30 9.81
C PRO A 108 19.80 17.59 8.32
N VAL A 109 20.63 18.58 8.01
CA VAL A 109 20.95 18.95 6.63
C VAL A 109 21.59 17.79 5.87
N ALA A 110 22.37 16.96 6.55
CA ALA A 110 23.07 15.83 5.93
C ALA A 110 22.14 14.75 5.36
N SER A 111 20.88 14.67 5.80
CA SER A 111 19.91 13.66 5.34
C SER A 111 18.66 14.27 4.70
N SER A 112 18.64 15.59 4.45
CA SER A 112 17.46 16.30 3.93
C SER A 112 16.96 15.74 2.61
N ASP A 113 17.86 15.30 1.73
CA ASP A 113 17.50 14.87 0.38
C ASP A 113 16.96 13.43 0.35
N ALA A 114 17.31 12.62 1.36
CA ALA A 114 16.90 11.23 1.44
C ALA A 114 15.63 11.02 2.28
N GLU A 115 15.36 11.91 3.25
CA GLU A 115 14.25 11.77 4.18
C GLU A 115 12.98 12.46 3.65
N LEU A 116 11.85 11.76 3.75
CA LEU A 116 10.53 12.31 3.43
C LEU A 116 9.86 12.83 4.71
N ARG A 117 10.24 14.03 5.13
CA ARG A 117 9.79 14.61 6.40
C ARG A 117 9.20 16.00 6.24
N ALA A 118 8.27 16.32 7.13
CA ALA A 118 7.66 17.64 7.21
C ALA A 118 7.31 18.03 8.63
N ALA A 119 7.15 19.33 8.87
CA ALA A 119 6.54 19.89 10.06
C ALA A 119 5.22 20.56 9.67
N VAL A 120 4.16 20.18 10.37
CA VAL A 120 2.80 20.70 10.18
C VAL A 120 2.29 21.29 11.49
N VAL A 121 1.40 22.27 11.40
CA VAL A 121 0.55 22.64 12.54
C VAL A 121 -0.20 21.37 13.00
N PRO A 122 -0.38 21.12 14.32
CA PRO A 122 -1.02 19.90 14.79
C PRO A 122 -2.34 19.64 14.06
N PHE A 123 -2.53 18.40 13.57
CA PHE A 123 -3.70 17.96 12.80
C PHE A 123 -3.97 18.65 11.45
N HIS A 124 -3.11 19.56 11.01
CA HIS A 124 -3.14 20.11 9.66
C HIS A 124 -2.37 19.19 8.69
N MET A 125 -2.69 19.28 7.40
CA MET A 125 -2.01 18.50 6.35
C MET A 125 -1.01 19.34 5.53
N LYS A 126 -1.19 20.66 5.47
CA LYS A 126 -0.29 21.57 4.76
C LYS A 126 0.97 21.79 5.61
N PRO A 127 2.16 21.41 5.12
CA PRO A 127 3.41 21.66 5.83
C PRO A 127 3.76 23.15 5.79
N PHE A 128 4.30 23.66 6.89
CA PHE A 128 4.98 24.96 6.90
C PHE A 128 6.49 24.81 6.67
N PHE A 129 7.01 23.59 6.85
CA PHE A 129 8.39 23.23 6.55
C PHE A 129 8.43 21.79 6.06
N ALA A 130 9.18 21.51 5.00
CA ALA A 130 9.32 20.18 4.42
C ALA A 130 10.73 19.97 3.87
N THR A 131 11.20 18.73 3.88
CA THR A 131 12.40 18.35 3.14
C THR A 131 12.12 18.41 1.63
N PRO A 132 13.16 18.60 0.77
CA PRO A 132 12.97 18.63 -0.68
C PRO A 132 12.22 17.41 -1.21
N GLY A 133 12.60 16.20 -0.78
CA GLY A 133 11.93 14.97 -1.21
C GLY A 133 10.45 14.90 -0.79
N PHE A 134 10.10 15.41 0.39
CA PHE A 134 8.69 15.47 0.81
C PHE A 134 7.91 16.50 -0.03
N ALA A 135 8.50 17.65 -0.29
CA ALA A 135 7.88 18.70 -1.11
C ALA A 135 7.65 18.26 -2.56
N GLU A 136 8.59 17.49 -3.13
CA GLU A 136 8.42 16.88 -4.46
C GLU A 136 7.31 15.82 -4.48
N LEU A 137 7.20 15.02 -3.42
CA LEU A 137 6.23 13.92 -3.35
C LEU A 137 4.79 14.41 -3.17
N ILE A 138 4.59 15.45 -2.37
CA ILE A 138 3.25 15.94 -2.04
C ILE A 138 2.72 16.79 -3.18
N THR A 139 1.98 16.14 -4.09
CA THR A 139 1.08 16.84 -5.00
C THR A 139 -0.18 17.24 -4.22
N LEU A 140 -0.47 18.54 -4.19
CA LEU A 140 -1.70 19.06 -3.60
C LEU A 140 -2.86 18.92 -4.60
N SER A 141 -4.06 18.64 -4.08
CA SER A 141 -5.32 18.75 -4.81
C SER A 141 -5.68 20.22 -5.06
N GLU A 142 -6.74 20.46 -5.84
CA GLU A 142 -7.29 21.81 -6.03
C GLU A 142 -7.65 22.49 -4.68
N ASP A 143 -8.01 21.70 -3.66
CA ASP A 143 -8.33 22.14 -2.31
C ASP A 143 -7.11 22.22 -1.36
N GLU A 144 -5.88 22.25 -1.90
CA GLU A 144 -4.61 22.31 -1.14
C GLU A 144 -4.36 21.14 -0.17
N HIS A 145 -4.91 19.94 -0.44
CA HIS A 145 -4.67 18.74 0.36
C HIS A 145 -3.84 17.69 -0.38
N PRO A 146 -2.97 16.93 0.31
CA PRO A 146 -2.26 15.82 -0.34
C PRO A 146 -3.22 14.81 -0.97
N GLN A 147 -2.96 14.40 -2.22
CA GLN A 147 -3.78 13.41 -2.93
C GLN A 147 -3.57 11.98 -2.38
N ILE A 148 -4.21 11.66 -1.27
CA ILE A 148 -4.18 10.33 -0.64
C ILE A 148 -5.24 9.44 -1.28
N LEU A 149 -4.83 8.38 -1.98
CA LEU A 149 -5.74 7.55 -2.78
C LEU A 149 -6.58 6.55 -1.98
N ASN A 150 -6.16 6.21 -0.77
CA ASN A 150 -6.71 5.09 -0.01
C ASN A 150 -7.41 5.48 1.30
N TYR A 151 -7.67 6.78 1.49
CA TYR A 151 -8.46 7.30 2.61
C TYR A 151 -9.43 8.37 2.09
N SER A 152 -10.68 8.29 2.52
CA SER A 152 -11.64 9.40 2.36
C SER A 152 -11.35 10.53 3.35
N GLU A 153 -11.85 11.74 3.07
CA GLU A 153 -11.76 12.89 3.97
C GLU A 153 -12.34 12.58 5.36
N GLY A 154 -13.49 11.89 5.40
CA GLY A 154 -14.12 11.50 6.64
C GLY A 154 -13.31 10.48 7.44
N GLU A 155 -12.69 9.48 6.79
CA GLU A 155 -11.78 8.54 7.47
C GLU A 155 -10.54 9.26 8.01
N MET A 156 -10.00 10.22 7.26
CA MET A 156 -8.90 11.08 7.73
C MET A 156 -9.32 11.93 8.92
N CYS A 157 -10.52 12.51 8.90
CA CYS A 157 -11.03 13.28 10.03
C CYS A 157 -11.25 12.39 11.26
N TYR A 158 -11.82 11.20 11.08
CA TYR A 158 -11.98 10.21 12.14
C TYR A 158 -10.63 9.85 12.77
N PHE A 159 -9.62 9.55 11.96
CA PHE A 159 -8.27 9.26 12.43
C PHE A 159 -7.69 10.42 13.25
N LYS A 160 -7.80 11.65 12.76
CA LYS A 160 -7.34 12.86 13.49
C LYS A 160 -8.05 13.02 14.82
N MET A 161 -9.36 12.79 14.88
CA MET A 161 -10.13 12.89 16.14
C MET A 161 -9.70 11.84 17.16
N VAL A 162 -9.56 10.57 16.75
CA VAL A 162 -9.08 9.49 17.63
C VAL A 162 -7.69 9.83 18.16
N MET A 163 -6.80 10.31 17.30
CA MET A 163 -5.44 10.71 17.69
C MET A 163 -5.45 11.90 18.66
N ALA A 164 -6.30 12.91 18.45
CA ALA A 164 -6.45 14.05 19.36
C ALA A 164 -6.87 13.61 20.76
N TYR A 165 -7.90 12.77 20.87
CA TYR A 165 -8.31 12.23 22.18
C TYR A 165 -7.24 11.39 22.84
N HIS A 166 -6.51 10.60 22.05
CA HIS A 166 -5.39 9.82 22.56
C HIS A 166 -4.30 10.70 23.17
N LEU A 167 -3.92 11.79 22.49
CA LEU A 167 -2.96 12.76 23.01
C LEU A 167 -3.48 13.46 24.28
N ILE A 168 -4.76 13.86 24.31
CA ILE A 168 -5.39 14.47 25.50
C ILE A 168 -5.33 13.52 26.69
N LEU A 169 -5.72 12.26 26.49
CA LEU A 169 -5.73 11.25 27.54
C LEU A 169 -4.32 10.95 28.08
N ASN A 170 -3.32 10.89 27.21
CA ASN A 170 -1.94 10.70 27.61
C ASN A 170 -1.38 11.92 28.36
N HIS A 171 -1.58 13.13 27.85
CA HIS A 171 -0.97 14.35 28.41
C HIS A 171 -1.66 14.83 29.69
N VAL A 172 -3.00 14.80 29.72
CA VAL A 172 -3.80 15.33 30.83
C VAL A 172 -4.00 14.29 31.93
N TYR A 173 -4.10 13.00 31.58
CA TYR A 173 -4.46 11.94 32.52
C TYR A 173 -3.39 10.85 32.69
N GLY A 174 -2.26 10.93 31.99
CA GLY A 174 -1.12 10.01 32.19
C GLY A 174 -1.38 8.57 31.73
N LEU A 175 -2.32 8.35 30.81
CA LEU A 175 -2.74 7.01 30.36
C LEU A 175 -1.67 6.22 29.59
N ASN A 176 -0.56 6.84 29.17
CA ASN A 176 0.61 6.22 28.50
C ASN A 176 0.23 5.12 27.50
N SER A 177 -0.77 5.39 26.67
CA SER A 177 -1.17 4.47 25.61
C SER A 177 -0.49 4.87 24.30
N GLU A 178 -0.25 3.91 23.41
CA GLU A 178 0.22 4.17 22.04
C GLU A 178 -0.92 3.94 21.04
N PRO A 179 -0.97 4.69 19.92
CA PRO A 179 -1.94 4.43 18.87
C PRO A 179 -1.71 3.04 18.29
N GLN A 180 -2.78 2.25 18.18
CA GLN A 180 -2.70 0.95 17.50
C GLN A 180 -2.72 1.20 16.00
N PHE A 181 -1.53 1.08 15.39
CA PHE A 181 -1.21 1.09 13.96
C PHE A 181 -1.05 2.45 13.26
N PRO A 182 0.15 2.75 12.73
CA PRO A 182 0.35 3.90 11.85
C PRO A 182 -0.37 3.68 10.51
N PRO A 183 -1.09 4.69 9.99
CA PRO A 183 -1.76 4.57 8.70
C PRO A 183 -0.73 4.47 7.56
N VAL A 184 -1.12 3.83 6.46
CA VAL A 184 -0.29 3.69 5.25
C VAL A 184 -0.95 4.48 4.13
N PHE A 185 -0.33 5.55 3.65
CA PHE A 185 -0.83 6.35 2.55
C PHE A 185 -0.36 5.81 1.20
N THR A 186 -1.27 5.77 0.24
CA THR A 186 -0.94 5.53 -1.17
C THR A 186 -0.95 6.86 -1.91
N LEU A 187 0.20 7.23 -2.46
CA LEU A 187 0.41 8.46 -3.22
C LEU A 187 0.95 8.09 -4.62
N PRO A 188 0.48 8.71 -5.71
CA PRO A 188 1.12 8.57 -7.01
C PRO A 188 2.45 9.33 -7.01
N ASP A 189 3.52 8.70 -7.48
CA ASP A 189 4.80 9.37 -7.69
C ASP A 189 4.70 10.29 -8.91
N PRO A 190 4.95 11.60 -8.79
CA PRO A 190 4.76 12.54 -9.90
C PRO A 190 5.74 12.31 -11.06
N ARG A 191 6.83 11.55 -10.85
CA ARG A 191 7.87 11.34 -11.86
C ARG A 191 7.52 10.21 -12.83
N ASP A 192 6.93 9.13 -12.32
CA ASP A 192 6.63 7.93 -13.10
C ASP A 192 5.15 7.52 -13.11
N GLY A 193 4.32 8.17 -12.28
CA GLY A 193 2.89 7.91 -12.14
C GLY A 193 2.56 6.62 -11.38
N LEU A 194 3.55 5.92 -10.83
CA LEU A 194 3.34 4.67 -10.10
C LEU A 194 2.86 4.93 -8.67
N ASN A 195 2.14 3.96 -8.11
CA ASN A 195 1.68 4.09 -6.75
C ASN A 195 2.81 3.76 -5.78
N ARG A 196 2.98 4.63 -4.79
CA ARG A 196 3.91 4.45 -3.69
C ARG A 196 3.14 4.35 -2.39
N HIS A 197 3.55 3.43 -1.53
CA HIS A 197 2.93 3.22 -0.23
C HIS A 197 3.87 3.70 0.87
N TYR A 198 3.41 4.68 1.65
CA TYR A 198 4.18 5.28 2.72
C TYR A 198 3.54 5.03 4.07
N GLN A 199 4.28 4.43 5.00
CA GLN A 199 3.87 4.38 6.39
C GLN A 199 4.02 5.78 7.00
N LEU A 200 2.93 6.30 7.57
CA LEU A 200 2.91 7.59 8.25
C LEU A 200 3.37 7.43 9.70
N ASN A 201 4.51 8.03 10.02
CA ASN A 201 4.97 8.16 11.40
C ASN A 201 4.80 9.61 11.85
N LEU A 202 3.99 9.80 12.90
CA LEU A 202 3.73 11.09 13.52
C LEU A 202 4.52 11.20 14.81
N ASN A 203 5.27 12.30 14.96
CA ASN A 203 5.93 12.63 16.21
C ASN A 203 5.34 13.94 16.75
N HIS A 204 4.60 13.80 17.84
CA HIS A 204 3.92 14.89 18.56
C HIS A 204 4.77 15.45 19.71
N GLY A 205 6.08 15.15 19.75
CA GLY A 205 6.97 15.59 20.82
C GLY A 205 7.18 17.11 20.88
N PHE A 206 6.66 17.88 19.91
CA PHE A 206 6.65 19.34 19.89
C PHE A 206 5.22 19.90 19.90
N THR A 207 4.25 19.10 20.34
CA THR A 207 2.86 19.50 20.56
C THR A 207 2.56 19.54 22.06
N GLU A 208 2.10 20.68 22.56
CA GLU A 208 1.54 20.86 23.90
C GLU A 208 0.01 20.90 23.83
N ILE A 209 -0.65 20.49 24.92
CA ILE A 209 -2.11 20.53 25.04
C ILE A 209 -2.47 21.49 26.15
N LYS A 210 -3.12 22.59 25.78
CA LYS A 210 -3.63 23.58 26.72
C LYS A 210 -5.07 23.24 27.10
N THR A 211 -5.32 23.09 28.39
CA THR A 211 -6.68 22.94 28.94
C THR A 211 -7.30 24.33 29.16
N LEU A 212 -8.38 24.64 28.45
CA LEU A 212 -9.11 25.92 28.55
C LEU A 212 -10.09 25.95 29.74
N ARG A 213 -10.40 24.78 30.30
CA ARG A 213 -11.16 24.61 31.55
C ARG A 213 -10.42 23.61 32.44
N GLU A 214 -10.74 23.63 33.73
CA GLU A 214 -10.19 22.64 34.66
C GLU A 214 -10.60 21.22 34.23
N PRO A 215 -9.64 20.30 34.01
CA PRO A 215 -9.95 18.95 33.56
C PRO A 215 -10.65 18.17 34.67
N ALA A 216 -11.70 17.44 34.31
CA ALA A 216 -12.45 16.64 35.27
C ALA A 216 -11.62 15.44 35.77
N THR A 217 -11.61 15.18 37.07
CA THR A 217 -10.92 14.01 37.62
C THR A 217 -11.74 12.74 37.41
N TYR A 218 -11.10 11.67 36.96
CA TYR A 218 -11.71 10.36 36.75
C TYR A 218 -10.98 9.27 37.55
N SER A 219 -11.71 8.23 37.96
CA SER A 219 -11.09 7.06 38.60
C SER A 219 -10.27 6.24 37.60
N PRO A 220 -9.28 5.44 38.04
CA PRO A 220 -8.49 4.59 37.16
C PRO A 220 -9.34 3.64 36.29
N GLU A 221 -10.42 3.08 36.84
CA GLU A 221 -11.33 2.19 36.11
C GLU A 221 -12.06 2.94 35.00
N LYS A 222 -12.41 4.20 35.24
CA LYS A 222 -13.08 5.05 34.26
C LYS A 222 -12.12 5.47 33.14
N LEU A 223 -10.86 5.77 33.47
CA LEU A 223 -9.81 6.03 32.49
C LEU A 223 -9.53 4.80 31.62
N GLU A 224 -9.49 3.61 32.21
CA GLU A 224 -9.35 2.35 31.48
C GLU A 224 -10.56 2.07 30.58
N TYR A 225 -11.77 2.43 31.02
CA TYR A 225 -12.97 2.38 30.18
C TYR A 225 -12.84 3.30 28.96
N PHE A 226 -12.34 4.53 29.11
CA PHE A 226 -12.10 5.42 27.98
C PHE A 226 -11.03 4.85 27.03
N ARG A 227 -9.93 4.31 27.57
CA ARG A 227 -8.88 3.66 26.79
C ARG A 227 -9.41 2.54 25.89
N LYS A 228 -10.30 1.68 26.42
CA LYS A 228 -10.93 0.59 25.66
C LYS A 228 -11.95 1.06 24.61
N ASN A 229 -12.51 2.25 24.79
CA ASN A 229 -13.56 2.82 23.93
C ASN A 229 -13.07 4.04 23.14
N MET A 230 -11.77 4.13 22.85
CA MET A 230 -11.16 5.27 22.14
C MET A 230 -11.77 5.55 20.76
N HIS A 231 -12.29 4.50 20.10
CA HIS A 231 -12.94 4.58 18.81
C HIS A 231 -14.35 5.20 18.85
N ASN A 232 -14.94 5.35 20.05
CA ASN A 232 -16.27 5.91 20.25
C ASN A 232 -16.18 7.45 20.41
N LEU A 233 -16.25 8.17 19.30
CA LEU A 233 -16.11 9.63 19.27
C LEU A 233 -17.24 10.37 19.99
N GLU A 234 -18.45 9.81 20.05
CA GLU A 234 -19.56 10.40 20.81
C GLU A 234 -19.29 10.36 22.31
N LEU A 235 -18.83 9.21 22.81
CA LEU A 235 -18.38 9.05 24.18
C LEU A 235 -17.24 10.02 24.49
N MET A 236 -16.22 10.07 23.63
CA MET A 236 -15.08 10.97 23.83
C MET A 236 -15.52 12.43 23.87
N ARG A 237 -16.37 12.87 22.93
CA ARG A 237 -16.89 14.24 22.88
C ARG A 237 -17.68 14.62 24.13
N LYS A 238 -18.45 13.68 24.68
CA LYS A 238 -19.26 13.90 25.90
C LYS A 238 -18.40 14.17 27.13
N TYR A 239 -17.30 13.46 27.30
CA TYR A 239 -16.44 13.55 28.50
C TYR A 239 -15.24 14.49 28.32
N PHE A 240 -14.78 14.66 27.08
CA PHE A 240 -13.67 15.52 26.69
C PHE A 240 -14.12 16.48 25.60
N PRO A 241 -15.00 17.46 25.89
CA PRO A 241 -15.48 18.39 24.87
C PRO A 241 -14.32 19.11 24.16
N PRO A 242 -14.25 19.12 22.81
CA PRO A 242 -13.14 19.71 22.07
C PRO A 242 -12.84 21.16 22.41
N GLU A 243 -13.86 21.95 22.71
CA GLU A 243 -13.76 23.36 23.10
C GLU A 243 -13.01 23.59 24.42
N ASN A 244 -12.74 22.54 25.20
CA ASN A 244 -11.95 22.62 26.43
C ASN A 244 -10.45 22.41 26.20
N PHE A 245 -10.01 22.09 24.97
CA PHE A 245 -8.64 21.73 24.66
C PHE A 245 -8.15 22.51 23.44
N GLU A 246 -6.91 23.00 23.50
CA GLU A 246 -6.23 23.61 22.37
C GLU A 246 -4.86 22.94 22.18
N PHE A 247 -4.55 22.53 20.96
CA PHE A 247 -3.24 22.00 20.59
C PHE A 247 -2.34 23.15 20.14
N GLN A 248 -1.17 23.28 20.77
CA GLN A 248 -0.20 24.31 20.43
C GLN A 248 1.13 23.65 20.09
N GLY A 249 1.77 24.06 18.99
CA GLY A 249 3.07 23.50 18.63
C GLY A 249 3.18 23.15 17.15
N PHE A 250 3.88 22.06 16.86
CA PHE A 250 3.89 21.41 15.55
C PHE A 250 4.08 19.90 15.67
N THR A 251 3.56 19.18 14.68
CA THR A 251 3.76 17.73 14.53
C THR A 251 4.75 17.46 13.43
N LEU A 252 5.70 16.55 13.69
CA LEU A 252 6.59 16.05 12.66
C LEU A 252 5.95 14.87 11.95
N ILE A 253 5.92 14.94 10.63
CA ILE A 253 5.54 13.86 9.74
C ILE A 253 6.83 13.23 9.21
N ASN A 254 6.89 11.90 9.24
CA ASN A 254 7.89 11.12 8.53
C ASN A 254 7.19 10.04 7.71
N LEU A 255 7.43 10.01 6.41
CA LEU A 255 6.91 9.01 5.48
C LEU A 255 7.98 7.97 5.20
N ILE A 256 7.73 6.72 5.58
CA ILE A 256 8.62 5.60 5.27
C ILE A 256 8.08 4.86 4.06
N ASP A 257 8.84 4.85 2.97
CA ASP A 257 8.49 4.06 1.77
C ASP A 257 8.50 2.57 2.11
N ILE A 258 7.31 1.97 2.11
CA ILE A 258 7.07 0.53 2.29
C ILE A 258 6.44 -0.09 1.04
N THR A 259 6.58 0.55 -0.12
CA THR A 259 5.95 0.15 -1.39
C THR A 259 6.25 -1.31 -1.70
N GLU A 260 7.51 -1.71 -1.65
CA GLU A 260 7.91 -3.08 -1.95
C GLU A 260 7.22 -4.09 -1.01
N GLN A 261 7.27 -3.87 0.31
CA GLN A 261 6.66 -4.76 1.30
C GLN A 261 5.15 -4.88 1.08
N LYS A 262 4.50 -3.74 0.83
CA LYS A 262 3.04 -3.67 0.65
C LYS A 262 2.62 -4.35 -0.66
N VAL A 263 3.30 -4.04 -1.76
CA VAL A 263 3.02 -4.62 -3.08
C VAL A 263 3.29 -6.12 -3.08
N LEU A 264 4.38 -6.59 -2.47
CA LEU A 264 4.64 -8.02 -2.30
C LEU A 264 3.54 -8.70 -1.49
N SER A 265 3.11 -8.13 -0.36
CA SER A 265 2.01 -8.67 0.43
C SER A 265 0.73 -8.76 -0.38
N SER A 266 0.36 -7.69 -1.10
CA SER A 266 -0.86 -7.68 -1.91
C SER A 266 -0.79 -8.62 -3.11
N LEU A 267 0.37 -8.74 -3.77
CA LEU A 267 0.59 -9.75 -4.82
C LEU A 267 0.42 -11.17 -4.28
N LYS A 268 0.92 -11.45 -3.07
CA LYS A 268 0.74 -12.76 -2.43
C LYS A 268 -0.73 -13.07 -2.21
N ASP A 269 -1.46 -12.12 -1.62
CA ASP A 269 -2.88 -12.29 -1.33
C ASP A 269 -3.68 -12.50 -2.63
N GLU A 270 -3.46 -11.66 -3.65
CA GLU A 270 -4.16 -11.76 -4.94
C GLU A 270 -3.85 -13.04 -5.68
N LEU A 271 -2.57 -13.42 -5.78
CA LEU A 271 -2.19 -14.66 -6.45
C LEU A 271 -2.73 -15.88 -5.73
N LEU A 272 -3.03 -15.82 -4.42
CA LEU A 272 -3.65 -16.91 -3.67
C LEU A 272 -5.18 -17.02 -3.90
N GLU A 273 -5.84 -16.00 -4.43
CA GLU A 273 -7.27 -16.08 -4.75
C GLU A 273 -7.56 -17.15 -5.81
N ARG A 274 -8.73 -17.80 -5.73
CA ARG A 274 -9.09 -18.92 -6.63
C ARG A 274 -9.20 -18.51 -8.10
N ASP A 275 -9.60 -17.26 -8.34
CA ASP A 275 -9.94 -16.74 -9.67
C ASP A 275 -8.93 -15.68 -10.17
N ALA A 276 -7.74 -15.63 -9.55
CA ALA A 276 -6.72 -14.60 -9.77
C ALA A 276 -6.29 -14.43 -11.25
N LEU A 277 -6.41 -15.50 -12.05
CA LEU A 277 -6.05 -15.53 -13.46
C LEU A 277 -7.24 -15.90 -14.36
N ILE A 278 -8.46 -15.49 -13.99
CA ILE A 278 -9.69 -15.82 -14.73
C ILE A 278 -10.30 -14.58 -15.42
N SER A 279 -9.91 -13.36 -15.04
CA SER A 279 -10.41 -12.12 -15.68
C SER A 279 -9.31 -11.15 -16.09
N ASP A 280 -9.57 -10.40 -17.18
CA ASP A 280 -8.69 -9.33 -17.66
C ASP A 280 -8.42 -8.26 -16.58
N ARG A 281 -9.41 -8.01 -15.72
CA ARG A 281 -9.29 -7.04 -14.63
C ARG A 281 -8.26 -7.49 -13.60
N TYR A 282 -8.31 -8.75 -13.15
CA TYR A 282 -7.34 -9.27 -12.19
C TYR A 282 -5.94 -9.30 -12.78
N PHE A 283 -5.80 -9.72 -14.04
CA PHE A 283 -4.50 -9.71 -14.71
C PHE A 283 -3.91 -8.31 -14.81
N LYS A 284 -4.73 -7.31 -15.16
CA LYS A 284 -4.30 -5.91 -15.19
C LYS A 284 -3.82 -5.44 -13.82
N ASN A 285 -4.53 -5.78 -12.74
CA ASN A 285 -4.11 -5.43 -11.39
C ASN A 285 -2.75 -6.06 -11.02
N ILE A 286 -2.55 -7.33 -11.36
CA ILE A 286 -1.26 -8.02 -11.13
C ILE A 286 -0.14 -7.33 -11.93
N GLN A 287 -0.40 -6.96 -13.19
CA GLN A 287 0.56 -6.21 -14.00
C GLN A 287 0.89 -4.85 -13.37
N ASP A 288 -0.12 -4.11 -12.93
CA ASP A 288 0.07 -2.80 -12.29
C ASP A 288 0.87 -2.93 -10.98
N ARG A 289 0.64 -3.99 -10.20
CA ARG A 289 1.49 -4.30 -9.02
C ARG A 289 2.91 -4.66 -9.40
N MET A 290 3.13 -5.42 -10.48
CA MET A 290 4.48 -5.71 -10.95
C MET A 290 5.20 -4.44 -11.42
N ARG A 291 4.47 -3.47 -12.03
CA ARG A 291 4.99 -2.14 -12.36
C ARG A 291 5.43 -1.40 -11.09
N ASP A 292 4.59 -1.38 -10.06
CA ASP A 292 4.89 -0.74 -8.78
C ASP A 292 6.12 -1.39 -8.09
N LEU A 293 6.16 -2.73 -8.05
CA LEU A 293 7.23 -3.53 -7.44
C LEU A 293 8.59 -3.30 -8.11
N LEU A 294 8.62 -3.33 -9.44
CA LEU A 294 9.84 -3.19 -10.23
C LEU A 294 10.19 -1.73 -10.52
N ARG A 295 9.27 -0.79 -10.25
CA ARG A 295 9.39 0.64 -10.59
C ARG A 295 9.50 0.88 -12.09
N LEU A 296 8.72 0.14 -12.87
CA LEU A 296 8.77 0.16 -14.34
C LEU A 296 7.38 0.46 -14.91
N PRO A 297 7.01 1.72 -15.19
CA PRO A 297 5.65 2.07 -15.64
C PRO A 297 5.28 1.48 -17.00
N ALA A 298 6.27 1.29 -17.87
CA ALA A 298 6.10 0.71 -19.21
C ALA A 298 6.10 -0.84 -19.21
N LEU A 299 6.25 -1.49 -18.05
CA LEU A 299 6.31 -2.94 -17.96
C LEU A 299 5.04 -3.58 -18.52
N ARG A 300 5.22 -4.62 -19.32
CA ARG A 300 4.18 -5.53 -19.76
C ARG A 300 4.40 -6.89 -19.11
N LEU A 301 3.31 -7.50 -18.67
CA LEU A 301 3.28 -8.85 -18.14
C LEU A 301 2.61 -9.77 -19.16
N GLY A 302 3.20 -10.93 -19.41
CA GLY A 302 2.66 -12.00 -20.23
C GLY A 302 2.69 -13.34 -19.48
N LEU A 303 1.73 -14.22 -19.78
CA LEU A 303 1.62 -15.50 -19.11
C LEU A 303 1.13 -16.59 -20.08
N ALA A 304 1.89 -17.67 -20.19
CA ALA A 304 1.52 -18.85 -20.96
C ALA A 304 1.38 -20.04 -20.02
N ALA A 305 0.26 -20.75 -20.09
CA ALA A 305 0.02 -21.97 -19.33
C ALA A 305 0.23 -23.19 -20.23
N PHE A 306 0.84 -24.24 -19.71
CA PHE A 306 1.05 -25.49 -20.44
C PHE A 306 0.26 -26.62 -19.81
N ASN A 307 -0.25 -27.52 -20.66
CA ASN A 307 -0.76 -28.80 -20.19
C ASN A 307 0.42 -29.77 -20.08
N SER A 308 0.69 -30.28 -18.88
CA SER A 308 1.85 -31.13 -18.59
C SER A 308 1.89 -32.45 -19.36
N ASN A 309 0.77 -32.90 -19.92
CA ASN A 309 0.71 -34.11 -20.74
C ASN A 309 1.05 -33.88 -22.22
N GLN A 310 1.45 -32.67 -22.61
CA GLN A 310 1.75 -32.33 -24.00
C GLN A 310 3.10 -31.60 -24.08
N ASN A 311 3.82 -31.78 -25.20
CA ASN A 311 4.98 -30.95 -25.50
C ASN A 311 4.54 -29.46 -25.47
N PRO A 312 5.23 -28.56 -24.74
CA PRO A 312 4.87 -27.14 -24.66
C PRO A 312 4.64 -26.49 -26.03
N TRP A 313 5.35 -26.95 -27.06
CA TRP A 313 5.27 -26.47 -28.44
C TRP A 313 4.23 -27.17 -29.32
N GLN A 314 3.62 -28.25 -28.84
CA GLN A 314 2.55 -29.00 -29.53
C GLN A 314 1.23 -28.92 -28.78
N SER A 315 1.26 -28.41 -27.55
CA SER A 315 0.05 -28.19 -26.80
C SER A 315 -0.76 -27.14 -27.55
N LYS A 316 -2.03 -27.46 -27.83
CA LYS A 316 -3.06 -26.43 -27.96
C LYS A 316 -3.25 -25.84 -26.56
N ALA A 317 -2.19 -25.25 -26.03
CA ALA A 317 -2.21 -24.57 -24.76
C ALA A 317 -3.31 -23.54 -24.90
N PRO A 318 -4.32 -23.52 -24.02
CA PRO A 318 -5.14 -22.34 -23.94
C PRO A 318 -4.14 -21.23 -23.61
N ALA A 319 -3.83 -20.35 -24.56
CA ALA A 319 -3.11 -19.12 -24.30
C ALA A 319 -4.03 -18.35 -23.37
N ILE A 320 -3.85 -18.53 -22.05
CA ILE A 320 -4.88 -18.06 -21.14
C ILE A 320 -4.81 -16.52 -21.12
N TRP A 321 -3.61 -15.88 -21.18
CA TRP A 321 -3.54 -14.40 -21.10
C TRP A 321 -2.27 -13.77 -21.71
N ASN A 322 -2.43 -12.94 -22.76
CA ASN A 322 -1.48 -11.89 -23.20
C ASN A 322 0.01 -12.26 -23.29
N SER A 323 0.37 -13.50 -23.65
CA SER A 323 1.77 -13.81 -23.99
C SER A 323 2.22 -12.95 -25.18
N PHE A 324 3.47 -12.52 -25.16
CA PHE A 324 4.03 -11.74 -26.26
C PHE A 324 4.18 -12.57 -27.53
N VAL A 325 4.31 -13.90 -27.36
CA VAL A 325 4.58 -14.81 -28.47
C VAL A 325 3.41 -15.76 -28.74
N PHE A 326 2.69 -16.23 -27.72
CA PHE A 326 1.57 -17.16 -27.90
C PHE A 326 0.24 -16.39 -28.07
N GLN A 327 -0.08 -15.97 -29.30
CA GLN A 327 -1.31 -15.20 -29.57
C GLN A 327 -2.50 -16.11 -29.95
N LYS A 328 -3.72 -15.71 -29.52
CA LYS A 328 -4.96 -16.45 -29.85
C LYS A 328 -5.15 -16.57 -31.37
N GLY A 329 -5.20 -17.80 -31.88
CA GLY A 329 -5.61 -18.10 -33.25
C GLY A 329 -4.48 -18.31 -34.27
N GLN A 330 -3.21 -18.19 -33.87
CA GLN A 330 -2.09 -18.58 -34.72
C GLN A 330 -1.78 -20.07 -34.53
N VAL A 331 -1.71 -20.83 -35.63
CA VAL A 331 -1.21 -22.22 -35.61
C VAL A 331 0.30 -22.14 -35.68
N GLU A 332 0.93 -22.13 -34.52
CA GLU A 332 2.38 -21.98 -34.41
C GLU A 332 3.04 -23.35 -34.55
N THR A 333 3.99 -23.50 -35.47
CA THR A 333 4.73 -24.75 -35.66
C THR A 333 5.94 -24.78 -34.73
N SER A 334 6.23 -25.95 -34.14
CA SER A 334 7.33 -26.13 -33.16
C SER A 334 8.72 -25.70 -33.67
N VAL A 335 8.90 -25.61 -34.99
CA VAL A 335 10.15 -25.17 -35.64
C VAL A 335 10.43 -23.68 -35.42
N MET A 336 9.38 -22.86 -35.24
CA MET A 336 9.52 -21.40 -35.06
C MET A 336 10.22 -21.01 -33.76
N TYR A 337 10.17 -21.88 -32.75
CA TYR A 337 10.70 -21.60 -31.41
C TYR A 337 12.06 -22.22 -31.14
N GLN A 338 12.55 -23.08 -32.05
CA GLN A 338 13.78 -23.81 -31.78
C GLN A 338 14.98 -22.84 -31.66
N GLY A 339 15.68 -22.92 -30.54
CA GLY A 339 16.84 -22.08 -30.25
C GLY A 339 16.56 -20.63 -29.84
N CYS A 340 15.29 -20.21 -29.82
CA CYS A 340 14.89 -18.87 -29.36
C CYS A 340 15.09 -18.73 -27.84
N ILE A 341 14.89 -17.51 -27.31
CA ILE A 341 15.01 -17.23 -25.87
C ILE A 341 14.11 -18.15 -25.04
N TYR A 342 12.87 -18.40 -25.48
CA TYR A 342 11.90 -19.21 -24.75
C TYR A 342 12.30 -20.68 -24.69
N ASP A 343 12.78 -21.25 -25.80
CA ASP A 343 13.28 -22.63 -25.85
C ASP A 343 14.49 -22.81 -24.93
N GLN A 344 15.41 -21.85 -24.90
CA GLN A 344 16.53 -21.87 -23.95
C GLN A 344 16.07 -21.83 -22.50
N THR A 345 15.12 -20.95 -22.17
CA THR A 345 14.54 -20.84 -20.81
C THR A 345 13.90 -22.17 -20.38
N LEU A 346 13.12 -22.80 -21.27
CA LEU A 346 12.46 -24.07 -20.98
C LEU A 346 13.44 -25.24 -20.84
N GLN A 347 14.43 -25.34 -21.73
CA GLN A 347 15.44 -26.40 -21.67
C GLN A 347 16.28 -26.30 -20.40
N ARG A 348 16.65 -25.08 -20.00
CA ARG A 348 17.45 -24.83 -18.79
C ARG A 348 16.63 -24.89 -17.51
N ARG A 349 15.30 -24.78 -17.59
CA ARG A 349 14.40 -24.65 -16.43
C ARG A 349 14.83 -23.53 -15.48
N GLN A 350 15.35 -22.44 -16.03
CA GLN A 350 15.82 -21.27 -15.27
C GLN A 350 15.39 -19.98 -15.96
N PRO A 351 15.12 -18.90 -15.20
CA PRO A 351 14.85 -17.59 -15.80
C PRO A 351 15.99 -17.09 -16.67
N TYR A 352 15.65 -16.32 -17.69
CA TYR A 352 16.58 -15.72 -18.63
C TYR A 352 16.28 -14.22 -18.78
N VAL A 353 17.30 -13.39 -18.63
CA VAL A 353 17.22 -11.93 -18.73
C VAL A 353 17.96 -11.47 -19.98
N VAL A 354 17.31 -10.61 -20.76
CA VAL A 354 17.89 -9.90 -21.91
C VAL A 354 17.71 -8.41 -21.68
N GLU A 355 18.78 -7.75 -21.26
CA GLU A 355 18.78 -6.31 -21.00
C GLU A 355 18.59 -5.49 -22.28
N ASP A 356 19.14 -5.97 -23.39
CA ASP A 356 19.08 -5.33 -24.71
C ASP A 356 18.76 -6.35 -25.81
N LEU A 357 17.49 -6.36 -26.24
CA LEU A 357 17.02 -7.23 -27.30
C LEU A 357 17.45 -6.73 -28.70
N GLU A 358 17.75 -5.44 -28.87
CA GLU A 358 18.18 -4.88 -30.15
C GLU A 358 19.59 -5.40 -30.50
N ASN A 359 20.46 -5.50 -29.50
CA ASN A 359 21.83 -6.02 -29.62
C ASN A 359 21.97 -7.52 -29.30
N TYR A 360 20.87 -8.24 -29.10
CA TYR A 360 20.92 -9.68 -28.83
C TYR A 360 21.34 -10.48 -30.07
N ASP A 361 22.39 -11.30 -29.92
CA ASP A 361 23.06 -12.00 -31.03
C ASP A 361 22.14 -12.94 -31.82
N LYS A 362 21.14 -13.55 -31.16
CA LYS A 362 20.21 -14.48 -31.82
C LYS A 362 19.02 -13.70 -32.39
N LYS A 363 18.77 -13.93 -33.68
CA LYS A 363 17.68 -13.31 -34.45
C LYS A 363 16.76 -14.40 -35.01
N THR A 364 16.12 -15.17 -34.13
CA THR A 364 15.02 -16.03 -34.59
C THR A 364 13.80 -15.18 -34.91
N GLN A 365 12.78 -15.79 -35.52
CA GLN A 365 11.52 -15.09 -35.80
C GLN A 365 10.83 -14.60 -34.53
N VAL A 366 11.04 -15.29 -33.39
CA VAL A 366 10.49 -14.89 -32.09
C VAL A 366 11.12 -13.59 -31.61
N GLU A 367 12.46 -13.46 -31.66
CA GLU A 367 13.11 -12.21 -31.25
C GLU A 367 12.73 -11.05 -32.17
N GLU A 368 12.56 -11.30 -33.47
CA GLU A 368 12.12 -10.27 -34.40
C GLU A 368 10.67 -9.84 -34.16
N ALA A 369 9.78 -10.79 -33.85
CA ALA A 369 8.40 -10.49 -33.47
C ALA A 369 8.37 -9.63 -32.18
N LEU A 370 9.15 -9.98 -31.16
CA LEU A 370 9.26 -9.20 -29.93
C LEU A 370 9.75 -7.77 -30.20
N ARG A 371 10.76 -7.59 -31.04
CA ARG A 371 11.24 -6.25 -31.46
C ARG A 371 10.16 -5.46 -32.19
N SER A 372 9.43 -6.10 -33.11
CA SER A 372 8.33 -5.46 -33.84
C SER A 372 7.19 -5.00 -32.93
N GLN A 373 7.00 -5.68 -31.79
CA GLN A 373 6.07 -5.29 -30.72
C GLN A 373 6.67 -4.24 -29.76
N GLY A 374 7.84 -3.67 -30.07
CA GLY A 374 8.52 -2.67 -29.28
C GLY A 374 9.09 -3.19 -27.95
N VAL A 375 9.36 -4.50 -27.82
CA VAL A 375 10.11 -5.04 -26.67
C VAL A 375 11.60 -4.76 -26.90
N LYS A 376 12.24 -4.09 -25.94
CA LYS A 376 13.69 -3.81 -25.93
C LYS A 376 14.43 -4.50 -24.80
N SER A 377 13.74 -4.78 -23.70
CA SER A 377 14.27 -5.54 -22.57
C SER A 377 13.26 -6.62 -22.19
N LEU A 378 13.73 -7.83 -21.87
CA LEU A 378 12.91 -9.02 -21.69
C LEU A 378 13.42 -9.87 -20.52
N LEU A 379 12.50 -10.37 -19.71
CA LEU A 379 12.75 -11.42 -18.72
C LEU A 379 11.73 -12.53 -18.94
N VAL A 380 12.22 -13.75 -19.19
CA VAL A 380 11.38 -14.95 -19.36
C VAL A 380 11.68 -15.92 -18.22
N ALA A 381 10.66 -16.35 -17.49
CA ALA A 381 10.80 -17.27 -16.35
C ALA A 381 9.91 -18.50 -16.53
N PRO A 382 10.46 -19.72 -16.38
CA PRO A 382 9.64 -20.93 -16.41
C PRO A 382 8.84 -21.04 -15.11
N LEU A 383 7.56 -21.37 -15.24
CA LEU A 383 6.69 -21.63 -14.10
C LEU A 383 6.70 -23.12 -13.80
N ILE A 384 7.29 -23.47 -12.68
CA ILE A 384 7.46 -24.85 -12.22
C ILE A 384 6.72 -25.00 -10.89
N TYR A 385 5.89 -26.03 -10.79
CA TYR A 385 5.16 -26.39 -9.58
C TYR A 385 5.31 -27.90 -9.35
N ASN A 386 5.83 -28.32 -8.19
CA ASN A 386 6.13 -29.74 -7.89
C ASN A 386 6.87 -30.47 -9.03
N ASP A 387 7.96 -29.88 -9.52
CA ASP A 387 8.80 -30.35 -10.65
C ASP A 387 8.11 -30.44 -12.03
N GLU A 388 6.82 -30.09 -12.11
CA GLU A 388 6.03 -30.00 -13.33
C GLU A 388 6.16 -28.60 -13.94
N LEU A 389 6.50 -28.52 -15.23
CA LEU A 389 6.47 -27.26 -15.98
C LEU A 389 5.01 -26.93 -16.31
N VAL A 390 4.47 -25.93 -15.64
CA VAL A 390 3.06 -25.51 -15.77
C VAL A 390 2.88 -24.29 -16.66
N GLY A 391 3.96 -23.61 -17.04
CA GLY A 391 3.88 -22.44 -17.91
C GLY A 391 5.15 -21.63 -18.05
N ILE A 392 5.01 -20.42 -18.59
CA ILE A 392 6.03 -19.37 -18.69
C ILE A 392 5.42 -18.05 -18.24
N LEU A 393 6.21 -17.27 -17.51
CA LEU A 393 5.96 -15.86 -17.23
C LEU A 393 6.93 -14.99 -18.04
N GLU A 394 6.40 -13.91 -18.61
CA GLU A 394 7.13 -12.99 -19.48
C GLU A 394 6.99 -11.57 -18.92
N LEU A 395 8.10 -10.88 -18.76
CA LEU A 395 8.15 -9.45 -18.48
C LEU A 395 8.85 -8.77 -19.65
N GLY A 396 8.26 -7.69 -20.16
CA GLY A 396 8.83 -6.93 -21.27
C GLY A 396 8.77 -5.44 -21.01
N SER A 397 9.82 -4.72 -21.41
CA SER A 397 9.83 -3.25 -21.43
C SER A 397 10.18 -2.74 -22.83
N SER A 398 9.70 -1.53 -23.14
CA SER A 398 10.06 -0.78 -24.35
C SER A 398 11.35 0.03 -24.22
N LYS A 399 12.01 -0.02 -23.06
CA LYS A 399 13.32 0.62 -22.83
C LYS A 399 14.39 -0.44 -22.59
N THR A 400 15.56 -0.20 -23.16
CA THR A 400 16.76 -1.02 -22.96
C THR A 400 17.27 -0.89 -21.52
N GLY A 401 17.65 -2.00 -20.91
CA GLY A 401 18.20 -2.04 -19.55
C GLY A 401 17.17 -1.99 -18.41
N ASP A 402 15.87 -1.86 -18.71
CA ASP A 402 14.83 -1.81 -17.69
C ASP A 402 14.72 -3.13 -16.88
N LEU A 403 14.93 -4.29 -17.52
CA LEU A 403 14.92 -5.60 -16.87
C LEU A 403 16.33 -6.15 -16.79
N ASP A 404 16.75 -6.44 -15.57
CA ASP A 404 18.11 -6.77 -15.18
C ASP A 404 18.13 -7.85 -14.06
N ALA A 405 19.31 -8.07 -13.46
CA ALA A 405 19.46 -8.99 -12.34
C ALA A 405 18.66 -8.57 -11.08
N TYR A 406 18.46 -7.28 -10.85
CA TYR A 406 17.65 -6.79 -9.73
C TYR A 406 16.18 -7.14 -9.94
N SER A 407 15.66 -6.92 -11.14
CA SER A 407 14.31 -7.28 -11.55
C SER A 407 14.06 -8.78 -11.39
N LEU A 408 15.04 -9.60 -11.76
CA LEU A 408 15.00 -11.04 -11.53
C LEU A 408 14.93 -11.39 -10.05
N SER A 409 15.74 -10.76 -9.19
CA SER A 409 15.72 -11.01 -7.74
C SER A 409 14.34 -10.72 -7.13
N LYS A 410 13.69 -9.64 -7.53
CA LYS A 410 12.32 -9.31 -7.09
C LYS A 410 11.30 -10.32 -7.60
N LEU A 411 11.36 -10.69 -8.88
CA LEU A 411 10.46 -11.69 -9.46
C LEU A 411 10.56 -13.04 -8.74
N MET A 412 11.78 -13.48 -8.41
CA MET A 412 12.00 -14.76 -7.73
C MET A 412 11.26 -14.87 -6.38
N GLN A 413 10.96 -13.75 -5.72
CA GLN A 413 10.20 -13.74 -4.46
C GLN A 413 8.72 -14.10 -4.65
N VAL A 414 8.17 -13.89 -5.84
CA VAL A 414 6.74 -14.11 -6.17
C VAL A 414 6.52 -15.21 -7.22
N LEU A 415 7.57 -15.64 -7.93
CA LEU A 415 7.51 -16.64 -8.99
C LEU A 415 6.81 -17.95 -8.57
N PRO A 416 7.04 -18.52 -7.36
CA PRO A 416 6.33 -19.73 -6.94
C PRO A 416 4.80 -19.55 -6.84
N LEU A 417 4.34 -18.35 -6.51
CA LEU A 417 2.91 -18.04 -6.41
C LEU A 417 2.28 -17.89 -7.79
N PHE A 418 3.02 -17.37 -8.76
CA PHE A 418 2.62 -17.44 -10.16
C PHE A 418 2.49 -18.89 -10.63
N SER A 419 3.46 -19.75 -10.33
CA SER A 419 3.37 -21.18 -10.67
C SER A 419 2.12 -21.84 -10.06
N LEU A 420 1.85 -21.59 -8.78
CA LEU A 420 0.65 -22.10 -8.10
C LEU A 420 -0.66 -21.54 -8.68
N ALA A 421 -0.71 -20.25 -9.01
CA ALA A 421 -1.87 -19.62 -9.62
C ALA A 421 -2.15 -20.19 -11.02
N VAL A 422 -1.11 -20.40 -11.84
CA VAL A 422 -1.24 -21.01 -13.17
C VAL A 422 -1.69 -22.46 -13.07
N LYS A 423 -1.10 -23.26 -12.19
CA LYS A 423 -1.52 -24.66 -11.98
C LYS A 423 -3.01 -24.76 -11.64
N ARG A 424 -3.48 -23.94 -10.70
CA ARG A 424 -4.90 -23.89 -10.33
C ARG A 424 -5.80 -23.43 -11.47
N SER A 425 -5.38 -22.44 -12.24
CA SER A 425 -6.13 -21.98 -13.42
C SER A 425 -6.29 -23.10 -14.46
N ILE A 426 -5.23 -23.86 -14.73
CA ILE A 426 -5.28 -25.03 -15.62
C ILE A 426 -6.28 -26.08 -15.10
N GLU A 427 -6.20 -26.42 -13.81
CA GLU A 427 -7.12 -27.39 -13.19
C GLU A 427 -8.58 -26.93 -13.26
N ASN A 428 -8.84 -25.64 -13.02
CA ASN A 428 -10.19 -25.06 -13.13
C ASN A 428 -10.74 -25.17 -14.55
N VAL A 429 -9.93 -24.88 -15.58
CA VAL A 429 -10.33 -25.01 -16.98
C VAL A 429 -10.63 -26.48 -17.34
N ILE A 430 -9.78 -27.42 -16.91
CA ILE A 430 -9.99 -28.86 -17.15
C ILE A 430 -11.32 -29.32 -16.51
N ASN A 431 -11.54 -28.96 -15.24
CA ASN A 431 -12.75 -29.32 -14.51
C ASN A 431 -14.02 -28.75 -15.17
N GLU A 432 -13.97 -27.52 -15.70
CA GLU A 432 -15.11 -26.91 -16.39
C GLU A 432 -15.42 -27.63 -17.72
N VAL A 433 -14.39 -27.98 -18.50
CA VAL A 433 -14.57 -28.77 -19.73
C VAL A 433 -15.18 -30.14 -19.44
N GLU A 434 -14.71 -30.82 -18.38
CA GLU A 434 -15.30 -32.09 -17.95
C GLU A 434 -16.76 -31.94 -17.51
N ARG A 435 -17.09 -30.87 -16.79
CA ARG A 435 -18.47 -30.55 -16.38
C ARG A 435 -19.38 -30.32 -17.58
N ILE A 436 -18.91 -29.59 -18.60
CA ILE A 436 -19.66 -29.36 -19.85
C ILE A 436 -19.86 -30.68 -20.59
N LYS A 437 -18.78 -31.46 -20.79
CA LYS A 437 -18.87 -32.79 -21.41
C LYS A 437 -19.89 -33.68 -20.70
N GLN A 438 -19.89 -33.73 -19.36
CA GLN A 438 -20.86 -34.51 -18.60
C GLN A 438 -22.30 -34.00 -18.78
N LYS A 439 -22.52 -32.68 -18.88
CA LYS A 439 -23.85 -32.11 -19.15
C LYS A 439 -24.34 -32.41 -20.57
N GLU A 440 -23.47 -32.36 -21.58
CA GLU A 440 -23.83 -32.61 -22.98
C GLU A 440 -23.91 -34.08 -23.36
N LEU A 441 -23.16 -34.97 -22.69
CA LEU A 441 -23.18 -36.43 -22.93
C LEU A 441 -24.28 -37.16 -22.14
N ARG A 442 -24.80 -36.58 -21.06
CA ARG A 442 -25.92 -37.17 -20.27
C ARG A 442 -27.19 -37.45 -21.09
N PRO A 443 -27.63 -36.59 -22.02
CA PRO A 443 -28.76 -36.87 -22.91
C PRO A 443 -28.51 -38.06 -23.87
N PHE A 444 -27.26 -38.30 -24.29
CA PHE A 444 -26.94 -39.33 -25.29
C PHE A 444 -26.79 -40.73 -24.69
N ILE A 445 -26.35 -40.85 -23.43
CA ILE A 445 -26.24 -42.16 -22.75
C ILE A 445 -27.62 -42.73 -22.38
N LEU A 446 -28.64 -41.88 -22.19
CA LEU A 446 -30.03 -42.31 -21.99
C LEU A 446 -30.75 -42.70 -23.29
N LEU A 447 -30.15 -42.46 -24.46
CA LEU A 447 -30.75 -42.69 -25.78
C LEU A 447 -30.05 -43.77 -26.62
N TRP A 448 -29.14 -44.57 -26.03
CA TRP A 448 -28.49 -45.69 -26.73
C TRP A 448 -29.13 -47.04 -26.33
N PRO A 449 -30.08 -47.60 -27.12
CA PRO A 449 -30.49 -48.98 -27.00
C PRO A 449 -29.58 -49.87 -27.86
N GLY A 450 -28.95 -50.86 -27.24
CA GLY A 450 -28.30 -51.98 -27.93
C GLY A 450 -27.46 -52.77 -26.93
N ASN A 451 -27.59 -54.09 -26.73
CA ASN A 451 -28.20 -55.13 -27.54
C ASN A 451 -28.77 -56.22 -26.61
N SER A 452 -30.04 -56.55 -26.79
CA SER A 452 -30.51 -57.91 -26.67
C SER A 452 -30.16 -58.64 -27.97
N MET A 453 -29.19 -59.55 -27.94
CA MET A 453 -29.19 -60.69 -28.87
C MET A 453 -28.33 -61.84 -28.33
N ARG A 454 -29.07 -62.84 -27.81
CA ARG A 454 -28.75 -64.25 -27.50
C ARG A 454 -27.68 -64.58 -26.49
#